data_AF-A0A954U5P2-F1
#
_entry.id   AF-A0A954U5P2-F1
#
_cell.length_a   1.000
_cell.length_b   1.000
_cell.length_c   1.000
_cell.angle_alpha   90.00
_cell.angle_beta   90.00
_cell.angle_gamma   90.00
#
_symmetry.space_group_name_H-M   'P 1'
#
loop_
_entity.id
_entity.type
_entity.pdbx_description
1 polymer ?
#
loop_
_entity_poly.entity_id
_entity_poly.type
_entity_poly.pdbx_seq_one_letter_code
_entity_poly.pdbx_strand_id
1 'polypeptide(L)'
;MKVLHLRTGCRLHFGLIELAAGEPMRFAGLGLMLDQPNFELAFSAAESFTIDASHIEPPSPAAADASANSTADSKAEFESRIGAAIRQRQTLVAGTAQSSTACHVRLLNALPLHSGLGAGTQLAASVAAGLELFTRARPIGPAQPAARSLQPARWQPILDAWPTLSAQWLSQHAARGLRSAVGLVGFLRGGLILDEGYPTDKACG
;
A
#
# COMPACT_ATOMS: atom_id res chain seq x y z
N MET A 1 10.08 -10.38 19.83
CA MET A 1 9.93 -9.05 19.17
C MET A 1 8.59 -9.01 18.44
N LYS A 2 7.85 -7.90 18.50
CA LYS A 2 6.58 -7.73 17.78
C LYS A 2 6.89 -7.39 16.33
N VAL A 3 6.32 -8.15 15.39
CA VAL A 3 6.42 -7.89 13.95
C VAL A 3 5.00 -7.72 13.42
N LEU A 4 4.75 -6.65 12.68
CA LEU A 4 3.51 -6.45 11.94
C LEU A 4 3.73 -6.96 10.52
N HIS A 5 2.93 -7.93 10.08
CA HIS A 5 2.87 -8.37 8.69
C HIS A 5 1.66 -7.73 8.00
N LEU A 6 1.89 -7.14 6.84
CA LEU A 6 0.85 -6.54 6.02
C LEU A 6 0.93 -7.13 4.60
N ARG A 7 -0.19 -7.65 4.12
CA ARG A 7 -0.35 -8.13 2.75
C ARG A 7 -1.39 -7.27 2.04
N THR A 8 -1.09 -6.85 0.82
CA THR A 8 -2.06 -6.19 -0.06
C THR A 8 -2.02 -6.78 -1.46
N GLY A 9 -3.20 -7.01 -2.03
CA GLY A 9 -3.35 -7.47 -3.39
C GLY A 9 -3.04 -6.39 -4.43
N CYS A 10 -3.32 -6.70 -5.69
CA CYS A 10 -3.22 -5.77 -6.80
C CYS A 10 -4.59 -5.26 -7.25
N ARG A 11 -4.61 -4.40 -8.28
CA ARG A 11 -5.85 -3.91 -8.85
C ARG A 11 -5.83 -3.98 -10.38
N LEU A 12 -6.97 -4.31 -10.96
CA LEU A 12 -7.31 -3.97 -12.33
C LEU A 12 -8.09 -2.65 -12.31
N HIS A 13 -7.73 -1.74 -13.21
CA HIS A 13 -8.43 -0.48 -13.39
C HIS A 13 -8.97 -0.43 -14.82
N PHE A 14 -10.30 -0.43 -14.95
CA PHE A 14 -11.03 -0.42 -16.20
C PHE A 14 -11.36 1.03 -16.56
N GLY A 15 -10.38 1.66 -17.19
CA GLY A 15 -10.49 2.97 -17.84
C GLY A 15 -10.60 4.15 -16.90
N LEU A 16 -10.00 5.26 -17.30
CA LEU A 16 -10.44 6.58 -16.85
C LEU A 16 -11.52 7.00 -17.85
N ILE A 17 -12.73 7.27 -17.37
CA ILE A 17 -13.80 7.92 -18.12
C ILE A 17 -13.34 9.38 -18.26
N GLU A 18 -12.40 9.64 -19.17
CA GLU A 18 -12.12 11.00 -19.59
C GLU A 18 -11.73 11.01 -21.07
N LEU A 19 -12.55 11.71 -21.87
CA LEU A 19 -12.37 11.93 -23.31
C LEU A 19 -11.94 13.38 -23.63
N ALA A 20 -11.98 14.33 -22.69
CA ALA A 20 -11.44 15.70 -22.82
C ALA A 20 -11.27 16.38 -21.43
N ALA A 21 -10.30 17.29 -21.30
CA ALA A 21 -10.04 18.02 -20.05
C ALA A 21 -11.17 19.03 -19.74
N GLY A 22 -11.73 18.97 -18.53
CA GLY A 22 -12.75 19.90 -18.05
C GLY A 22 -14.19 19.36 -18.05
N GLU A 23 -14.37 18.13 -18.50
CA GLU A 23 -15.67 17.44 -18.53
C GLU A 23 -16.03 16.76 -17.18
N PRO A 24 -17.32 16.55 -16.88
CA PRO A 24 -17.78 15.79 -15.71
C PRO A 24 -17.18 14.39 -15.69
N MET A 25 -17.09 13.81 -14.48
CA MET A 25 -16.59 12.44 -14.26
C MET A 25 -15.12 12.26 -14.66
N ARG A 26 -14.34 13.34 -14.72
CA ARG A 26 -12.90 13.27 -14.90
C ARG A 26 -12.29 12.24 -13.96
N PHE A 27 -11.49 11.33 -14.53
CA PHE A 27 -10.85 10.19 -13.86
C PHE A 27 -11.79 9.15 -13.23
N ALA A 28 -13.10 9.22 -13.49
CA ALA A 28 -14.03 8.18 -13.07
C ALA A 28 -13.64 6.84 -13.69
N GLY A 29 -14.08 5.73 -13.12
CA GLY A 29 -13.72 4.42 -13.61
C GLY A 29 -14.18 3.29 -12.73
N LEU A 30 -13.98 2.07 -13.22
CA LEU A 30 -14.29 0.86 -12.48
C LEU A 30 -12.98 0.17 -12.09
N GLY A 31 -12.89 -0.36 -10.88
CA GLY A 31 -11.73 -1.09 -10.42
C GLY A 31 -12.08 -2.40 -9.75
N LEU A 32 -11.25 -3.41 -9.93
CA LEU A 32 -11.37 -4.70 -9.27
C LEU A 32 -10.09 -5.00 -8.51
N MET A 33 -10.21 -5.27 -7.21
CA MET A 33 -9.10 -5.73 -6.38
C MET A 33 -8.92 -7.24 -6.53
N LEU A 34 -7.68 -7.66 -6.73
CA LEU A 34 -7.29 -9.06 -6.87
C LEU A 34 -6.31 -9.43 -5.75
N ASP A 35 -6.45 -10.64 -5.19
CA ASP A 35 -5.55 -11.11 -4.12
C ASP A 35 -4.13 -11.45 -4.62
N GLN A 36 -3.97 -11.70 -5.92
CA GLN A 36 -2.68 -12.01 -6.54
C GLN A 36 -2.54 -11.34 -7.91
N PRO A 37 -1.31 -10.99 -8.35
CA PRO A 37 -0.10 -10.89 -7.52
C PRO A 37 -0.24 -9.86 -6.39
N ASN A 38 0.62 -9.92 -5.37
CA ASN A 38 0.50 -9.10 -4.16
C ASN A 38 1.83 -8.54 -3.65
N PHE A 39 1.73 -7.62 -2.70
CA PHE A 39 2.85 -7.23 -1.84
C PHE A 39 2.70 -7.84 -0.46
N GLU A 40 3.80 -8.29 0.12
CA GLU A 40 3.90 -8.65 1.54
C GLU A 40 5.03 -7.86 2.18
N LEU A 41 4.73 -7.12 3.25
CA LEU A 41 5.68 -6.31 4.01
C LEU A 41 5.67 -6.72 5.48
N ALA A 42 6.85 -6.66 6.11
CA ALA A 42 7.00 -6.81 7.55
C ALA A 42 7.61 -5.55 8.18
N PHE A 43 7.05 -5.12 9.30
CA PHE A 43 7.49 -3.96 10.08
C PHE A 43 7.92 -4.43 11.47
N SER A 44 9.12 -4.05 11.89
CA SER A 44 9.69 -4.40 13.19
C SER A 44 10.41 -3.22 13.81
N ALA A 45 10.56 -3.21 15.13
CA ALA A 45 11.19 -2.08 15.83
C ALA A 45 12.67 -1.97 15.45
N ALA A 46 13.16 -0.74 15.29
CA ALA A 46 14.56 -0.45 14.99
C ALA A 46 14.97 0.90 15.60
N GLU A 47 16.28 1.11 15.77
CA GLU A 47 16.83 2.40 16.24
C GLU A 47 16.74 3.50 15.17
N SER A 48 16.73 3.10 13.89
CA SER A 48 16.60 3.99 12.74
C SER A 48 15.78 3.32 11.64
N PHE A 49 15.20 4.13 10.74
CA PHE A 49 14.47 3.60 9.59
C PHE A 49 15.44 2.89 8.65
N THR A 50 15.17 1.62 8.40
CA THR A 50 15.96 0.78 7.49
C THR A 50 15.01 0.00 6.60
N ILE A 51 15.45 -0.30 5.39
CA ILE A 51 14.68 -1.00 4.36
C ILE A 51 15.49 -2.21 3.92
N ASP A 52 14.83 -3.35 3.76
CA ASP A 52 15.43 -4.56 3.19
C ASP A 52 14.49 -5.15 2.14
N ALA A 53 14.94 -5.11 0.88
CA ALA A 53 14.30 -5.79 -0.25
C ALA A 53 15.19 -6.91 -0.81
N SER A 54 16.16 -7.40 -0.04
CA SER A 54 17.13 -8.39 -0.53
C SER A 54 16.52 -9.79 -0.69
N HIS A 55 15.50 -10.13 0.12
CA HIS A 55 14.84 -11.42 0.21
C HIS A 55 13.36 -11.37 -0.26
N ILE A 56 13.13 -10.91 -1.48
CA ILE A 56 11.82 -11.03 -2.12
C ILE A 56 11.67 -12.49 -2.56
N GLU A 57 10.65 -13.20 -2.08
CA GLU A 57 10.34 -14.53 -2.58
C GLU A 57 10.14 -14.47 -4.11
N PRO A 58 10.74 -15.40 -4.88
CA PRO A 58 10.52 -15.43 -6.31
C PRO A 58 9.02 -15.63 -6.59
N PRO A 59 8.47 -14.99 -7.63
CA PRO A 59 7.07 -15.17 -7.98
C PRO A 59 6.77 -16.66 -8.16
N SER A 60 5.63 -17.11 -7.63
CA SER A 60 5.12 -18.47 -7.87
C SER A 60 5.20 -18.81 -9.38
N PRO A 61 5.55 -20.05 -9.77
CA PRO A 61 5.81 -20.43 -11.17
C PRO A 61 4.67 -20.13 -12.16
N ALA A 62 3.46 -19.83 -11.69
CA ALA A 62 2.34 -19.38 -12.52
C ALA A 62 2.47 -17.93 -13.07
N ALA A 63 3.46 -17.15 -12.63
CA ALA A 63 3.68 -15.76 -13.04
C ALA A 63 5.00 -15.54 -13.82
N ALA A 64 5.63 -16.63 -14.30
CA ALA A 64 6.97 -16.63 -14.89
C ALA A 64 7.10 -15.94 -16.27
N ASP A 65 6.00 -15.41 -16.83
CA ASP A 65 5.98 -14.94 -18.21
C ASP A 65 6.25 -13.42 -18.34
N ALA A 66 6.51 -12.71 -17.23
CA ALA A 66 6.76 -11.27 -17.23
C ALA A 66 8.27 -10.93 -17.19
N SER A 67 8.84 -10.75 -18.38
CA SER A 67 9.99 -9.89 -18.74
C SER A 67 11.15 -9.74 -17.73
N ALA A 68 12.31 -10.25 -18.14
CA ALA A 68 13.61 -10.10 -17.52
C ALA A 68 14.09 -8.64 -17.43
N ASN A 69 13.71 -7.93 -16.36
CA ASN A 69 14.57 -6.89 -15.78
C ASN A 69 15.44 -7.55 -14.70
N SER A 70 16.71 -7.15 -14.60
CA SER A 70 17.61 -7.75 -13.61
C SER A 70 16.98 -7.62 -12.21
N THR A 71 17.04 -8.71 -11.43
CA THR A 71 16.47 -8.75 -10.08
C THR A 71 17.09 -7.70 -9.17
N ALA A 72 18.32 -7.24 -9.46
CA ALA A 72 19.00 -6.17 -8.74
C ALA A 72 18.39 -4.79 -9.02
N ASP A 73 18.10 -4.45 -10.27
CA ASP A 73 17.48 -3.16 -10.63
C ASP A 73 16.08 -3.03 -10.03
N SER A 74 15.35 -4.13 -9.99
CA SER A 74 14.03 -4.20 -9.36
C SER A 74 14.09 -3.94 -7.85
N LYS A 75 15.11 -4.47 -7.14
CA LYS A 75 15.29 -4.26 -5.70
C LYS A 75 15.55 -2.81 -5.35
N ALA A 76 16.51 -2.18 -6.03
CA ALA A 76 16.83 -0.77 -5.82
C ALA A 76 15.61 0.13 -6.08
N GLU A 77 14.80 -0.21 -7.10
CA GLU A 77 13.55 0.51 -7.38
C GLU A 77 12.54 0.37 -6.23
N PHE A 78 12.37 -0.83 -5.66
CA PHE A 78 11.51 -1.03 -4.49
C PHE A 78 11.99 -0.27 -3.25
N GLU A 79 13.27 -0.35 -2.93
CA GLU A 79 13.86 0.37 -1.79
C GLU A 79 13.69 1.88 -1.93
N SER A 80 13.92 2.41 -3.13
CA SER A 80 13.70 3.82 -3.46
C SER A 80 12.23 4.23 -3.22
N ARG A 81 11.27 3.43 -3.70
CA ARG A 81 9.84 3.69 -3.53
C ARG A 81 9.37 3.59 -2.07
N ILE A 82 9.85 2.58 -1.33
CA ILE A 82 9.58 2.44 0.11
C ILE A 82 10.17 3.63 0.88
N GLY A 83 11.41 4.01 0.57
CA GLY A 83 12.07 5.15 1.18
C GLY A 83 11.34 6.47 0.91
N ALA A 84 10.82 6.66 -0.31
CA ALA A 84 9.99 7.82 -0.63
C ALA A 84 8.69 7.87 0.20
N ALA A 85 8.02 6.73 0.39
CA ALA A 85 6.81 6.65 1.21
C ALA A 85 7.10 6.88 2.71
N ILE A 86 8.23 6.35 3.23
CA ILE A 86 8.68 6.63 4.60
C ILE A 86 8.94 8.13 4.78
N ARG A 87 9.69 8.76 3.86
CA ARG A 87 9.97 10.20 3.92
C ARG A 87 8.69 11.05 3.88
N GLN A 88 7.75 10.72 2.99
CA GLN A 88 6.44 11.38 2.94
C GLN A 88 5.73 11.32 4.30
N ARG A 89 5.70 10.13 4.93
CA ARG A 89 5.10 9.94 6.26
C ARG A 89 5.83 10.72 7.34
N GLN A 90 7.17 10.76 7.31
CA GLN A 90 7.99 11.51 8.26
C GLN A 90 7.76 13.01 8.17
N THR A 91 7.69 13.57 6.95
CA THR A 91 7.41 14.99 6.74
C THR A 91 6.06 15.40 7.35
N LEU A 92 5.02 14.57 7.20
CA LEU A 92 3.67 14.88 7.69
C LEU A 92 3.55 14.81 9.22
N VAL A 93 4.44 14.09 9.91
CA VAL A 93 4.36 13.92 11.38
C VAL A 93 5.53 14.51 12.14
N ALA A 94 6.38 15.26 11.45
CA ALA A 94 7.49 15.97 12.06
C ALA A 94 6.97 16.82 13.24
N GLY A 95 7.64 16.72 14.39
CA GLY A 95 7.25 17.44 15.61
C GLY A 95 6.09 16.82 16.41
N THR A 96 5.52 15.69 15.97
CA THR A 96 4.53 14.93 16.75
C THR A 96 5.19 13.80 17.54
N ALA A 97 4.48 13.25 18.54
CA ALA A 97 4.94 12.08 19.31
C ALA A 97 5.20 10.83 18.44
N GLN A 98 4.59 10.74 17.26
CA GLN A 98 4.77 9.63 16.32
C GLN A 98 6.10 9.71 15.55
N SER A 99 6.80 10.85 15.59
CA SER A 99 8.07 11.06 14.88
C SER A 99 9.23 10.21 15.43
N SER A 100 9.12 9.65 16.64
CA SER A 100 10.20 8.94 17.33
C SER A 100 10.21 7.42 17.11
N THR A 101 9.14 6.87 16.51
CA THR A 101 9.04 5.40 16.32
C THR A 101 9.61 5.00 14.98
N ALA A 102 10.91 4.67 14.96
CA ALA A 102 11.56 4.08 13.81
C ALA A 102 11.26 2.59 13.66
N CYS A 103 11.28 2.10 12.42
CA CYS A 103 11.08 0.69 12.14
C CYS A 103 11.97 0.20 11.00
N HIS A 104 12.30 -1.09 11.05
CA HIS A 104 12.85 -1.83 9.94
C HIS A 104 11.70 -2.38 9.08
N VAL A 105 11.69 -2.04 7.79
CA VAL A 105 10.67 -2.45 6.81
C VAL A 105 11.29 -3.47 5.85
N ARG A 106 10.73 -4.68 5.84
CA ARG A 106 11.15 -5.75 4.94
C ARG A 106 10.12 -5.97 3.85
N LEU A 107 10.56 -6.07 2.61
CA LEU A 107 9.72 -6.50 1.48
C LEU A 107 9.89 -8.00 1.28
N LEU A 108 8.83 -8.77 1.59
CA LEU A 108 8.83 -10.23 1.57
C LEU A 108 8.35 -10.78 0.22
N ASN A 109 7.33 -10.16 -0.36
CA ASN A 109 6.83 -10.48 -1.71
C ASN A 109 6.52 -9.19 -2.47
N ALA A 110 6.69 -9.22 -3.80
CA ALA A 110 6.58 -8.04 -4.64
C ALA A 110 5.66 -8.20 -5.84
N LEU A 111 4.71 -7.27 -5.96
CA LEU A 111 3.88 -7.08 -7.15
C LEU A 111 4.74 -6.51 -8.30
N PRO A 112 4.68 -7.06 -9.53
CA PRO A 112 5.45 -6.55 -10.65
C PRO A 112 5.18 -5.07 -10.91
N LEU A 113 6.27 -4.29 -11.00
CA LEU A 113 6.21 -2.87 -11.33
C LEU A 113 5.83 -2.68 -12.81
N HIS A 114 5.30 -1.50 -13.12
CA HIS A 114 5.01 -1.05 -14.50
C HIS A 114 4.08 -1.98 -15.32
N SER A 115 3.30 -2.83 -14.65
CA SER A 115 2.41 -3.83 -15.24
C SER A 115 0.94 -3.39 -15.35
N GLY A 116 0.63 -2.13 -15.01
CA GLY A 116 -0.75 -1.65 -14.89
C GLY A 116 -1.51 -2.13 -13.64
N LEU A 117 -0.93 -3.04 -12.84
CA LEU A 117 -1.57 -3.65 -11.67
C LEU A 117 -1.65 -2.75 -10.41
N GLY A 118 -1.34 -1.47 -10.56
CA GLY A 118 -1.41 -0.49 -9.46
C GLY A 118 -0.29 -0.56 -8.43
N ALA A 119 0.84 -1.20 -8.74
CA ALA A 119 1.93 -1.46 -7.81
C ALA A 119 2.43 -0.24 -7.04
N GLY A 120 2.63 0.89 -7.73
CA GLY A 120 3.10 2.12 -7.08
C GLY A 120 2.16 2.66 -5.99
N THR A 121 0.84 2.52 -6.17
CA THR A 121 -0.13 2.91 -5.13
C THR A 121 -0.21 1.89 -4.02
N GLN A 122 -0.27 0.59 -4.36
CA GLN A 122 -0.41 -0.47 -3.37
C GLN A 122 0.80 -0.53 -2.43
N LEU A 123 2.02 -0.36 -2.95
CA LEU A 123 3.23 -0.28 -2.14
C LEU A 123 3.24 0.94 -1.22
N ALA A 124 2.95 2.13 -1.75
CA ALA A 124 2.96 3.35 -0.96
C ALA A 124 1.87 3.35 0.13
N ALA A 125 0.67 2.86 -0.18
CA ALA A 125 -0.42 2.69 0.79
C ALA A 125 -0.04 1.67 1.88
N SER A 126 0.60 0.57 1.50
CA SER A 126 1.10 -0.45 2.44
C SER A 126 2.12 0.11 3.42
N VAL A 127 3.08 0.89 2.93
CA VAL A 127 4.08 1.53 3.79
C VAL A 127 3.40 2.55 4.71
N ALA A 128 2.55 3.44 4.19
CA ALA A 128 1.86 4.44 5.00
C ALA A 128 0.98 3.81 6.09
N ALA A 129 0.14 2.84 5.72
CA ALA A 129 -0.71 2.12 6.67
C ALA A 129 0.13 1.30 7.66
N GLY A 130 1.13 0.54 7.18
CA GLY A 130 1.98 -0.28 8.03
C GLY A 130 2.71 0.53 9.09
N LEU A 131 3.24 1.71 8.73
CA LEU A 131 3.84 2.64 9.70
C LEU A 131 2.80 3.15 10.71
N GLU A 132 1.61 3.55 10.27
CA GLU A 132 0.54 4.00 11.16
C GLU A 132 0.14 2.93 12.17
N LEU A 133 -0.08 1.72 11.68
CA LEU A 133 -0.48 0.59 12.51
C LEU A 133 0.64 0.19 13.45
N PHE A 134 1.88 0.14 12.98
CA PHE A 134 3.02 -0.21 13.79
C PHE A 134 3.25 0.79 14.93
N THR A 135 3.15 2.09 14.64
CA THR A 135 3.30 3.15 15.67
C THR A 135 2.14 3.20 16.66
N ARG A 136 0.89 2.95 16.21
CA ARG A 136 -0.30 2.95 17.08
C ARG A 136 -0.54 1.66 17.82
N ALA A 137 0.05 0.55 17.40
CA ALA A 137 -0.17 -0.74 18.03
C ALA A 137 0.44 -0.76 19.43
N ARG A 138 -0.34 -0.26 20.41
CA ARG A 138 -0.11 -0.37 21.86
C ARG A 138 0.34 -1.81 22.19
N PRO A 139 1.18 -2.04 23.22
CA PRO A 139 1.29 -3.37 23.79
C PRO A 139 -0.15 -3.87 24.05
N ILE A 140 -0.54 -4.92 23.32
CA ILE A 140 -1.67 -5.74 23.73
C ILE A 140 -1.31 -6.17 25.16
N GLY A 141 -2.28 -6.22 26.06
CA GLY A 141 -2.08 -6.71 27.42
C GLY A 141 -1.33 -8.06 27.47
N PRO A 142 -1.03 -8.57 28.68
CA PRO A 142 -0.04 -9.63 28.91
C PRO A 142 -0.07 -10.68 27.80
N ALA A 143 1.10 -10.86 27.16
CA ALA A 143 1.33 -11.66 25.96
C ALA A 143 0.18 -12.61 25.64
N GLN A 144 -0.73 -12.19 24.76
CA GLN A 144 -1.60 -13.17 24.11
C GLN A 144 -0.66 -14.21 23.48
N PRO A 145 -0.88 -15.51 23.77
CA PRO A 145 -0.01 -16.57 23.29
C PRO A 145 0.22 -16.35 21.80
N ALA A 146 1.50 -16.35 21.40
CA ALA A 146 1.99 -15.99 20.08
C ALA A 146 0.90 -16.20 19.05
N ALA A 147 0.27 -15.10 18.59
CA ALA A 147 -0.80 -15.18 17.62
C ALA A 147 -0.24 -16.06 16.51
N ARG A 148 -0.78 -17.28 16.40
CA ARG A 148 -0.47 -18.22 15.32
C ARG A 148 -0.45 -17.36 14.06
N SER A 149 0.51 -17.57 13.18
CA SER A 149 0.49 -16.99 11.84
C SER A 149 -0.88 -17.28 11.24
N LEU A 150 -1.80 -16.34 11.40
CA LEU A 150 -3.12 -16.38 10.82
C LEU A 150 -2.87 -15.75 9.47
N GLN A 151 -2.35 -16.54 8.53
CA GLN A 151 -2.73 -16.29 7.14
C GLN A 151 -4.24 -16.47 7.13
N PRO A 152 -5.05 -15.40 7.09
CA PRO A 152 -6.48 -15.58 7.11
C PRO A 152 -6.84 -16.42 5.88
N ALA A 153 -7.68 -17.44 6.05
CA ALA A 153 -8.08 -18.33 4.95
C ALA A 153 -8.79 -17.59 3.79
N ARG A 154 -9.12 -16.31 4.00
CA ARG A 154 -9.73 -15.40 3.04
C ARG A 154 -9.15 -13.99 3.24
N TRP A 155 -9.11 -13.21 2.16
CA TRP A 155 -8.81 -11.79 2.23
C TRP A 155 -9.76 -11.08 3.21
N GLN A 156 -9.25 -10.10 3.96
CA GLN A 156 -10.03 -9.29 4.91
C GLN A 156 -9.71 -7.80 4.73
N PRO A 157 -10.73 -6.92 4.77
CA PRO A 157 -10.53 -5.47 4.78
C PRO A 157 -9.68 -5.03 5.97
N ILE A 158 -8.70 -4.15 5.72
CA ILE A 158 -7.95 -3.53 6.81
C ILE A 158 -8.86 -2.67 7.71
N LEU A 159 -9.98 -2.17 7.18
CA LEU A 159 -10.97 -1.40 7.93
C LEU A 159 -11.71 -2.23 9.00
N ASP A 160 -11.79 -3.54 8.84
CA ASP A 160 -12.43 -4.41 9.85
C ASP A 160 -11.58 -4.46 11.12
N ALA A 161 -10.26 -4.43 10.97
CA ALA A 161 -9.31 -4.38 12.07
C ALA A 161 -8.99 -2.94 12.53
N TRP A 162 -9.05 -1.97 11.61
CA TRP A 162 -8.62 -0.59 11.82
C TRP A 162 -9.58 0.42 11.15
N PRO A 163 -10.75 0.65 11.75
CA PRO A 163 -11.83 1.43 11.13
C PRO A 163 -11.51 2.93 10.99
N THR A 164 -10.44 3.41 11.63
CA THR A 164 -10.05 4.83 11.60
C THR A 164 -9.21 5.20 10.37
N LEU A 165 -8.74 4.23 9.58
CA LEU A 165 -8.06 4.52 8.33
C LEU A 165 -9.06 5.01 7.28
N SER A 166 -8.67 5.99 6.47
CA SER A 166 -9.51 6.52 5.40
C SER A 166 -8.72 6.70 4.10
N ALA A 167 -9.42 6.69 2.96
CA ALA A 167 -8.79 6.89 1.67
C ALA A 167 -8.15 8.29 1.55
N GLN A 168 -8.75 9.30 2.18
CA GLN A 168 -8.20 10.65 2.29
C GLN A 168 -6.92 10.68 3.12
N TRP A 169 -6.90 9.98 4.26
CA TRP A 169 -5.69 9.87 5.07
C TRP A 169 -4.58 9.18 4.27
N LEU A 170 -4.90 8.07 3.58
CA LEU A 170 -3.95 7.36 2.75
C LEU A 170 -3.45 8.20 1.57
N SER A 171 -4.28 9.03 0.95
CA SER A 171 -3.85 9.83 -0.20
C SER A 171 -2.77 10.83 0.19
N GLN A 172 -2.91 11.45 1.35
CA GLN A 172 -1.92 12.37 1.93
C GLN A 172 -0.64 11.64 2.31
N HIS A 173 -0.75 10.54 3.06
CA HIS A 173 0.40 9.84 3.63
C HIS A 173 1.14 8.95 2.64
N ALA A 174 0.47 8.47 1.60
CA ALA A 174 1.09 7.72 0.51
C ALA A 174 1.48 8.61 -0.69
N ALA A 175 1.03 9.87 -0.74
CA ALA A 175 1.13 10.76 -1.90
C ALA A 175 0.61 10.10 -3.20
N ARG A 176 -0.55 9.43 -3.11
CA ARG A 176 -1.15 8.66 -4.21
C ARG A 176 -2.67 8.86 -4.22
N GLY A 177 -3.34 8.35 -5.26
CA GLY A 177 -4.79 8.42 -5.37
C GLY A 177 -5.35 9.82 -5.66
N LEU A 178 -4.50 10.75 -6.15
CA LEU A 178 -4.88 12.13 -6.50
C LEU A 178 -5.68 12.26 -7.81
N ARG A 179 -5.86 11.15 -8.54
CA ARG A 179 -6.59 11.13 -9.81
C ARG A 179 -7.77 10.18 -9.71
N SER A 180 -7.53 8.97 -9.20
CA SER A 180 -8.58 7.98 -8.93
C SER A 180 -8.42 7.42 -7.53
N ALA A 181 -9.56 7.29 -6.84
CA ALA A 181 -9.68 6.74 -5.50
C ALA A 181 -9.66 5.20 -5.50
N VAL A 182 -9.93 4.54 -6.63
CA VAL A 182 -9.99 3.06 -6.78
C VAL A 182 -8.86 2.37 -6.03
N GLY A 183 -7.62 2.82 -6.22
CA GLY A 183 -6.46 2.19 -5.62
C GLY A 183 -6.44 2.21 -4.09
N LEU A 184 -6.82 3.33 -3.49
CA LEU A 184 -6.77 3.52 -2.04
C LEU A 184 -8.02 2.97 -1.36
N VAL A 185 -9.19 3.17 -1.96
CA VAL A 185 -10.43 2.56 -1.50
C VAL A 185 -10.32 1.03 -1.58
N GLY A 186 -9.74 0.51 -2.65
CA GLY A 186 -9.52 -0.93 -2.82
C GLY A 186 -8.47 -1.51 -1.90
N PHE A 187 -7.40 -0.77 -1.60
CA PHE A 187 -6.49 -1.14 -0.53
C PHE A 187 -7.23 -1.31 0.81
N LEU A 188 -8.19 -0.42 1.11
CA LEU A 188 -8.93 -0.44 2.37
C LEU A 188 -10.01 -1.53 2.43
N ARG A 189 -10.73 -1.76 1.32
CA ARG A 189 -12.00 -2.51 1.27
C ARG A 189 -12.02 -3.69 0.33
N GLY A 190 -11.05 -3.84 -0.55
CA GLY A 190 -11.09 -4.88 -1.59
C GLY A 190 -12.26 -4.67 -2.56
N GLY A 191 -12.64 -5.74 -3.25
CA GLY A 191 -13.87 -5.81 -4.04
C GLY A 191 -13.86 -5.05 -5.38
N LEU A 192 -15.08 -4.82 -5.89
CA LEU A 192 -15.38 -4.05 -7.10
C LEU A 192 -15.74 -2.61 -6.69
N ILE A 193 -15.10 -1.63 -7.30
CA ILE A 193 -15.18 -0.21 -6.92
C ILE A 193 -15.57 0.61 -8.14
N LEU A 194 -16.64 1.37 -7.99
CA LEU A 194 -16.98 2.46 -8.90
C LEU A 194 -16.41 3.75 -8.31
N ASP A 195 -15.60 4.46 -9.10
CA ASP A 195 -15.10 5.79 -8.82
C ASP A 195 -15.83 6.77 -9.73
N GLU A 196 -16.56 7.71 -9.15
CA GLU A 196 -17.35 8.70 -9.89
C GLU A 196 -16.51 9.85 -10.45
N GLY A 197 -15.20 9.87 -10.13
CA GLY A 197 -14.29 10.92 -10.58
C GLY A 197 -14.60 12.27 -9.94
N TYR A 198 -14.20 13.35 -10.60
CA TYR A 198 -14.45 14.70 -10.11
C TYR A 198 -15.81 15.24 -10.58
N PRO A 199 -16.58 15.88 -9.68
CA PRO A 199 -17.77 16.64 -10.07
C PRO A 199 -17.37 17.90 -10.85
N THR A 200 -18.32 18.39 -11.65
CA THR A 200 -18.18 19.48 -12.65
C THR A 200 -17.72 20.83 -12.10
N ASP A 201 -17.82 21.04 -10.80
CA ASP A 201 -17.65 22.32 -10.10
C ASP A 201 -16.26 22.52 -9.49
N LYS A 202 -15.38 21.51 -9.52
CA LYS A 202 -13.96 21.66 -9.13
C LYS A 202 -13.08 21.93 -10.35
N ALA A 203 -12.96 23.21 -10.69
CA ALA A 203 -11.90 23.71 -11.57
C ALA A 203 -10.53 23.22 -11.07
N CYS A 204 -9.67 22.77 -11.99
CA CYS A 204 -8.29 22.39 -11.67
C CYS A 204 -7.57 23.55 -10.98
N GLY A 205 -7.13 23.34 -9.74
CA GLY A 205 -6.08 24.12 -9.11
C GLY A 205 -4.74 23.42 -9.27
#